data_AF-A0A662FDV2-F1
#
_entry.id   AF-A0A662FDV2-F1
#
_cell.length_a   1.000
_cell.length_b   1.000
_cell.length_c   1.000
_cell.angle_alpha   90.00
_cell.angle_beta   90.00
_cell.angle_gamma   90.00
#
_symmetry.space_group_name_H-M   'P 1'
#
loop_
_entity.id
_entity.type
_entity.pdbx_description
1 polymer ?
#
loop_
_entity_poly.entity_id
_entity_poly.type
_entity_poly.pdbx_seq_one_letter_code
_entity_poly.pdbx_strand_id
1 'polypeptide(L)'
;MKTKKLIYILLISAVLIFVLSFGFYHYRTSKQDKANLTIIIAEEHLQKYVHNAFPNVDFFSIVEKIEVVEGECEANHYWKRWNKTPIKSPSKHQCWIVKFYYPGPAKDSHLAVYVDKSTNEVIGGTQTR
;
A
#
# COMPACT_ATOMS: atom_id res chain seq x y z
N MET A 1 -38.23 -37.02 -17.55
CA MET A 1 -37.74 -35.72 -18.10
C MET A 1 -37.45 -34.65 -17.04
N LYS A 2 -38.21 -34.57 -15.92
CA LYS A 2 -38.02 -33.53 -14.88
C LYS A 2 -36.71 -33.64 -14.07
N THR A 3 -36.24 -34.85 -13.75
CA THR A 3 -35.03 -35.08 -12.93
C THR A 3 -33.72 -34.65 -13.61
N LYS A 4 -33.57 -34.90 -14.92
CA LYS A 4 -32.38 -34.47 -15.69
C LYS A 4 -32.24 -32.95 -15.73
N LYS A 5 -33.37 -32.21 -15.78
CA LYS A 5 -33.39 -30.75 -15.79
C LYS A 5 -32.96 -30.16 -14.44
N LEU A 6 -33.37 -30.80 -13.35
CA LEU A 6 -33.00 -30.41 -11.98
C LEU A 6 -31.49 -30.61 -11.72
N ILE A 7 -30.93 -31.75 -12.16
CA ILE A 7 -29.50 -32.05 -12.06
C ILE A 7 -28.68 -31.02 -12.84
N TYR A 8 -29.14 -30.64 -14.04
CA TYR A 8 -28.45 -29.65 -14.87
C TYR A 8 -28.43 -28.26 -14.21
N ILE A 9 -29.54 -27.84 -13.58
CA ILE A 9 -29.60 -26.57 -12.82
C ILE A 9 -28.65 -26.60 -11.61
N LEU A 10 -28.58 -27.72 -10.89
CA LEU A 10 -27.67 -27.87 -9.75
C LEU A 10 -26.19 -27.84 -10.18
N LEU A 11 -25.86 -28.50 -11.29
CA LEU A 11 -24.51 -28.47 -11.87
C LEU A 11 -24.10 -27.06 -12.30
N ILE A 12 -24.98 -26.33 -12.99
CA ILE A 12 -24.71 -24.93 -13.39
C ILE A 12 -24.50 -24.06 -12.15
N SER A 13 -25.33 -24.22 -11.12
CA SER A 13 -25.23 -23.44 -9.88
C SER A 13 -23.91 -23.72 -9.15
N ALA A 14 -23.49 -24.99 -9.06
CA ALA A 14 -22.22 -25.37 -8.46
C ALA A 14 -21.01 -24.80 -9.22
N VAL A 15 -21.05 -24.83 -10.55
CA VAL A 15 -19.99 -24.23 -11.40
C VAL A 15 -19.94 -22.71 -11.19
N LEU A 16 -21.09 -22.04 -11.13
CA LEU A 16 -21.14 -20.59 -10.92
C LEU A 16 -20.55 -20.19 -9.55
N ILE A 17 -20.92 -20.91 -8.49
CA ILE A 17 -20.37 -20.70 -7.14
C ILE A 17 -18.86 -20.92 -7.11
N PHE A 18 -18.38 -21.96 -7.80
CA PHE A 18 -16.95 -22.26 -7.89
C PHE A 18 -16.18 -21.14 -8.59
N VAL A 19 -16.68 -20.65 -9.73
CA VAL A 19 -16.05 -19.54 -10.49
C VAL A 19 -16.00 -18.26 -9.66
N LEU A 20 -17.09 -17.91 -8.97
CA LEU A 20 -17.14 -16.71 -8.11
C LEU A 20 -16.16 -16.83 -6.94
N SER A 21 -16.13 -17.99 -6.28
CA SER A 21 -15.23 -18.24 -5.14
C SER A 21 -13.76 -18.20 -5.57
N PHE A 22 -13.44 -18.82 -6.70
CA PHE A 22 -12.11 -18.82 -7.29
C PHE A 22 -11.65 -17.41 -7.70
N GLY A 23 -12.54 -16.65 -8.35
CA GLY A 23 -12.28 -15.24 -8.71
C GLY A 23 -12.02 -14.37 -7.48
N PHE A 24 -12.82 -14.53 -6.42
CA PHE A 24 -12.63 -13.80 -5.17
C PHE A 24 -11.31 -14.18 -4.47
N TYR A 25 -10.96 -15.47 -4.46
CA TYR A 25 -9.69 -15.94 -3.91
C TYR A 25 -8.51 -15.30 -4.65
N HIS A 26 -8.47 -15.40 -5.99
CA HIS A 26 -7.40 -14.80 -6.79
C HIS A 26 -7.29 -13.29 -6.63
N TYR A 27 -8.43 -12.59 -6.57
CA TYR A 27 -8.45 -11.16 -6.33
C TYR A 27 -7.82 -10.81 -4.97
N ARG A 28 -8.17 -11.55 -3.91
CA ARG A 28 -7.63 -11.34 -2.57
C ARG A 28 -6.13 -11.59 -2.52
N THR A 29 -5.66 -12.69 -3.09
CA THR A 29 -4.23 -13.04 -3.14
C THR A 29 -3.45 -11.98 -3.91
N SER A 30 -3.93 -11.58 -5.11
CA SER A 30 -3.28 -10.53 -5.90
C SER A 30 -3.21 -9.18 -5.17
N LYS A 31 -4.27 -8.82 -4.43
CA LYS A 31 -4.27 -7.59 -3.62
C LYS A 31 -3.25 -7.67 -2.48
N GLN A 32 -3.13 -8.83 -1.84
CA GLN A 32 -2.18 -9.05 -0.75
C GLN A 32 -0.72 -9.03 -1.26
N ASP A 33 -0.44 -9.66 -2.40
CA ASP A 33 0.89 -9.65 -3.01
C ASP A 33 1.33 -8.23 -3.39
N LYS A 34 0.41 -7.44 -3.96
CA LYS A 34 0.68 -6.02 -4.26
C LYS A 34 0.94 -5.20 -3.00
N ALA A 35 0.18 -5.41 -1.93
CA ALA A 35 0.39 -4.72 -0.66
C ALA A 35 1.76 -5.06 -0.07
N ASN A 36 2.15 -6.34 -0.06
CA ASN A 36 3.45 -6.79 0.43
C ASN A 36 4.60 -6.18 -0.36
N LEU A 37 4.54 -6.20 -1.70
CA LEU A 37 5.55 -5.57 -2.55
C LEU A 37 5.67 -4.06 -2.25
N THR A 38 4.53 -3.38 -2.11
CA THR A 38 4.52 -1.94 -1.82
C THR A 38 5.15 -1.63 -0.46
N ILE A 39 4.88 -2.46 0.55
CA ILE A 39 5.50 -2.32 1.88
C ILE A 39 7.02 -2.45 1.76
N ILE A 40 7.51 -3.48 1.07
CA ILE A 40 8.96 -3.69 0.86
C ILE A 40 9.60 -2.45 0.21
N ILE A 41 9.01 -1.93 -0.88
CA ILE A 41 9.53 -0.73 -1.56
C ILE A 41 9.59 0.48 -0.61
N ALA A 42 8.55 0.66 0.20
CA ALA A 42 8.49 1.76 1.17
C ALA A 42 9.49 1.58 2.31
N GLU A 43 9.67 0.36 2.81
CA GLU A 43 10.64 0.01 3.84
C GLU A 43 12.06 0.25 3.34
N GLU A 44 12.44 -0.26 2.17
CA GLU A 44 13.76 -0.04 1.57
C GLU A 44 14.06 1.45 1.38
N HIS A 45 13.07 2.21 0.94
CA HIS A 45 13.18 3.66 0.82
C HIS A 45 13.47 4.32 2.17
N LEU A 46 12.67 4.01 3.19
CA LEU A 46 12.86 4.58 4.52
C LEU A 46 14.15 4.11 5.17
N GLN A 47 14.55 2.84 5.03
CA GLN A 47 15.86 2.36 5.48
C GLN A 47 16.96 3.22 4.88
N LYS A 48 16.93 3.46 3.56
CA LYS A 48 17.91 4.33 2.90
C LYS A 48 17.91 5.76 3.46
N TYR A 49 16.75 6.39 3.70
CA TYR A 49 16.71 7.80 4.09
C TYR A 49 16.80 8.04 5.61
N VAL A 50 16.15 7.21 6.41
CA VAL A 50 16.22 7.26 7.87
C VAL A 50 17.59 6.83 8.35
N HIS A 51 18.18 5.75 7.83
CA HIS A 51 19.53 5.35 8.23
C HIS A 51 20.56 6.42 7.87
N ASN A 52 20.42 7.08 6.72
CA ASN A 52 21.31 8.19 6.35
C ASN A 52 21.16 9.42 7.26
N ALA A 53 19.95 9.70 7.77
CA ALA A 53 19.70 10.83 8.67
C ALA A 53 20.02 10.50 10.14
N PHE A 54 19.78 9.26 10.55
CA PHE A 54 19.85 8.77 11.93
C PHE A 54 20.40 7.32 11.94
N PRO A 55 21.72 7.13 11.76
CA PRO A 55 22.32 5.80 11.55
C PRO A 55 22.14 4.85 12.74
N ASN A 56 21.90 5.38 13.93
CA ASN A 56 21.72 4.60 15.17
C ASN A 56 20.24 4.37 15.53
N VAL A 57 19.30 4.78 14.68
CA VAL A 57 17.86 4.63 14.94
C VAL A 57 17.32 3.52 14.06
N ASP A 58 16.92 2.42 14.69
CA ASP A 58 16.07 1.42 14.03
C ASP A 58 14.61 1.88 14.09
N PHE A 59 14.20 2.65 13.09
CA PHE A 59 12.82 3.15 13.00
C PHE A 59 11.79 2.02 12.96
N PHE A 60 12.12 0.88 12.36
CA PHE A 60 11.15 -0.21 12.22
C PHE A 60 10.92 -0.94 13.54
N SER A 61 11.87 -0.87 14.48
CA SER A 61 11.68 -1.40 15.84
C SER A 61 10.54 -0.73 16.63
N ILE A 62 10.17 0.51 16.25
CA ILE A 62 9.10 1.28 16.92
C ILE A 62 7.81 1.35 16.10
N VAL A 63 7.74 0.71 14.94
CA VAL A 63 6.51 0.68 14.12
C VAL A 63 5.51 -0.28 14.75
N GLU A 64 4.35 0.23 15.11
CA GLU A 64 3.27 -0.54 15.77
C GLU A 64 2.31 -1.17 14.75
N LYS A 65 2.12 -0.48 13.61
CA LYS A 65 1.16 -0.88 12.57
C LYS A 65 1.61 -0.37 11.21
N ILE A 66 1.43 -1.18 10.19
CA ILE A 66 1.56 -0.78 8.79
C ILE A 66 0.19 -0.87 8.12
N GLU A 67 -0.17 0.17 7.37
CA GLU A 67 -1.41 0.21 6.59
C GLU A 67 -1.13 0.65 5.16
N VAL A 68 -1.67 -0.08 4.19
CA VAL A 68 -1.57 0.25 2.77
C VAL A 68 -2.94 0.65 2.27
N VAL A 69 -3.08 1.89 1.82
CA VAL A 69 -4.32 2.40 1.23
C VAL A 69 -4.07 2.91 -0.18
N GLU A 70 -5.08 2.80 -1.02
CA GLU A 70 -5.07 3.38 -2.35
C GLU A 70 -5.58 4.81 -2.31
N GLY A 71 -4.97 5.71 -3.09
CA GLY A 71 -5.43 7.08 -3.19
C GLY A 71 -4.68 7.91 -4.22
N GLU A 72 -4.88 9.22 -4.13
CA GLU A 72 -4.16 10.23 -4.90
C GLU A 72 -3.07 10.86 -4.04
N CYS A 73 -1.83 10.87 -4.52
CA CYS A 73 -0.67 11.38 -3.80
C CYS A 73 0.04 12.49 -4.55
N GLU A 74 0.66 13.40 -3.80
CA GLU A 74 1.55 14.42 -4.33
C GLU A 74 2.98 13.86 -4.54
N ALA A 75 3.50 13.95 -5.76
CA ALA A 75 4.88 13.59 -6.10
C ALA A 75 5.88 14.66 -5.62
N ASN A 76 5.98 14.79 -4.29
CA ASN A 76 6.74 15.85 -3.66
C ASN A 76 8.26 15.56 -3.54
N HIS A 77 8.67 14.30 -3.74
CA HIS A 77 10.05 13.83 -3.64
C HIS A 77 10.81 14.42 -2.43
N TYR A 78 10.18 14.39 -1.24
CA TYR A 78 10.68 15.09 -0.03
C TYR A 78 12.18 14.85 0.25
N TRP A 79 12.67 13.64 0.02
CA TRP A 79 14.06 13.24 0.25
C TRP A 79 15.08 13.93 -0.66
N LYS A 80 14.69 14.41 -1.85
CA LYS A 80 15.57 15.17 -2.76
C LYS A 80 15.66 16.66 -2.38
N ARG A 81 14.86 17.09 -1.42
CA ARG A 81 14.59 18.51 -1.14
C ARG A 81 14.84 18.92 0.31
N TRP A 82 15.73 18.21 1.00
CA TRP A 82 16.17 18.62 2.33
C TRP A 82 16.65 20.09 2.33
N ASN A 83 16.18 20.88 3.29
CA ASN A 83 16.43 22.33 3.39
C ASN A 83 16.01 23.18 2.19
N LYS A 84 15.13 22.67 1.31
CA LYS A 84 14.56 23.45 0.20
C LYS A 84 13.10 23.75 0.46
N THR A 85 12.61 24.85 -0.13
CA THR A 85 11.20 25.19 -0.11
C THR A 85 10.35 24.04 -0.68
N PRO A 86 9.23 23.69 -0.05
CA PRO A 86 8.29 22.72 -0.59
C PRO A 86 7.85 23.09 -2.01
N ILE A 87 7.56 22.08 -2.83
CA ILE A 87 6.95 22.31 -4.14
C ILE A 87 5.54 22.83 -3.88
N LYS A 88 5.21 24.03 -4.41
CA LYS A 88 3.95 24.71 -4.12
C LYS A 88 2.72 23.93 -4.62
N SER A 89 2.88 23.12 -5.67
CA SER A 89 1.84 22.26 -6.24
C SER A 89 2.47 21.06 -6.95
N PRO A 90 2.83 19.99 -6.23
CA PRO A 90 3.38 18.78 -6.83
C PRO A 90 2.33 18.14 -7.76
N SER A 91 2.79 17.47 -8.82
CA SER A 91 1.87 16.67 -9.64
C SER A 91 1.26 15.55 -8.81
N LYS A 92 0.01 15.22 -9.12
CA LYS A 92 -0.73 14.20 -8.40
C LYS A 92 -0.81 12.91 -9.21
N HIS A 93 -0.66 11.78 -8.53
CA HIS A 93 -0.64 10.46 -9.14
C HIS A 93 -1.49 9.49 -8.34
N GLN A 94 -2.01 8.45 -9.00
CA GLN A 94 -2.61 7.32 -8.32
C GLN A 94 -1.52 6.48 -7.67
N CYS A 95 -1.64 6.27 -6.37
CA CYS A 95 -0.57 5.73 -5.55
C CYS A 95 -1.10 4.71 -4.54
N TRP A 96 -0.16 3.92 -4.04
CA TRP A 96 -0.28 3.26 -2.75
C TRP A 96 0.33 4.16 -1.68
N ILE A 97 -0.42 4.43 -0.63
CA ILE A 97 0.00 5.17 0.55
C ILE A 97 0.30 4.14 1.63
N VAL A 98 1.59 3.96 1.93
CA VAL A 98 2.06 3.06 2.99
C VAL A 98 2.27 3.88 4.25
N LYS A 99 1.46 3.66 5.28
CA LYS A 99 1.54 4.35 6.57
C LYS A 99 2.21 3.46 7.60
N PHE A 100 3.27 3.96 8.20
CA PHE A 100 3.99 3.36 9.32
C PHE A 100 3.62 4.13 10.59
N TYR A 101 2.74 3.55 11.40
CA TYR A 101 2.31 4.14 12.66
C TYR A 101 3.33 3.83 13.76
N TYR A 102 3.64 4.82 14.60
CA TYR A 102 4.62 4.73 15.68
C TYR A 102 4.15 5.56 16.89
N PRO A 103 4.70 5.31 18.10
CA PRO A 103 4.36 6.07 19.29
C PRO A 103 4.95 7.48 19.21
N GLY A 104 4.18 8.40 18.63
CA GLY A 104 4.55 9.79 18.42
C GLY A 104 3.74 10.79 19.27
N PRO A 105 3.90 12.10 19.01
CA PRO A 105 3.27 13.15 19.81
C PRO A 105 1.74 13.20 19.69
N ALA A 106 1.20 12.71 18.57
CA ALA A 106 -0.24 12.64 18.33
C ALA A 106 -0.72 11.19 18.34
N LYS A 107 -1.99 10.99 18.72
CA LYS A 107 -2.70 9.74 18.45
C LYS A 107 -2.68 9.51 16.93
N ASP A 108 -2.33 8.29 16.52
CA ASP A 108 -2.18 7.90 15.12
C ASP A 108 -1.01 8.60 14.39
N SER A 109 0.04 8.96 15.14
CA SER A 109 1.30 9.43 14.56
C SER A 109 1.83 8.41 13.55
N HIS A 110 2.08 8.86 12.32
CA HIS A 110 2.59 8.01 11.26
C HIS A 110 3.48 8.75 10.27
N LEU A 111 4.34 7.99 9.62
CA LEU A 111 5.06 8.39 8.43
C LEU A 111 4.37 7.69 7.25
N ALA A 112 4.04 8.44 6.20
CA ALA A 112 3.50 7.88 4.98
C ALA A 112 4.51 7.96 3.82
N VAL A 113 4.65 6.86 3.09
CA VAL A 113 5.41 6.78 1.84
C VAL A 113 4.44 6.58 0.69
N TYR A 114 4.64 7.32 -0.39
CA TYR A 114 3.80 7.27 -1.58
C TYR A 114 4.53 6.51 -2.68
N VAL A 115 3.96 5.38 -3.09
CA VAL A 115 4.47 4.54 -4.18
C VAL A 115 3.52 4.67 -5.36
N ASP A 116 4.04 5.05 -6.53
CA ASP A 116 3.25 5.19 -7.75
C ASP A 116 2.70 3.82 -8.20
N LYS A 117 1.41 3.77 -8.54
CA LYS A 117 0.76 2.50 -8.92
C LYS A 117 1.20 1.97 -10.28
N SER A 118 1.70 2.84 -11.16
CA SER A 118 2.08 2.50 -12.53
C SER A 118 3.54 2.08 -12.62
N THR A 119 4.43 2.73 -11.87
CA THR A 119 5.88 2.47 -11.93
C THR A 119 6.43 1.68 -10.75
N ASN A 120 5.67 1.54 -9.66
CA ASN A 120 6.16 1.04 -8.37
C ASN A 120 7.33 1.85 -7.80
N GLU A 121 7.51 3.11 -8.23
CA GLU A 121 8.54 3.98 -7.70
C GLU A 121 8.02 4.84 -6.55
N VAL A 122 8.88 5.15 -5.59
CA VAL A 122 8.54 6.13 -4.55
C VAL A 122 8.51 7.52 -5.18
N ILE A 123 7.38 8.22 -5.01
CA ILE A 123 7.14 9.55 -5.57
C ILE A 123 7.02 10.65 -4.51
N GLY A 124 6.78 10.28 -3.25
CA GLY A 124 6.64 11.24 -2.18
C GLY A 124 6.39 10.60 -0.83
N GLY A 125 5.95 11.43 0.10
CA GLY A 125 5.57 11.02 1.44
C GLY A 125 5.19 12.21 2.30
N THR A 126 4.73 11.90 3.51
CA THR A 126 4.41 12.89 4.54
C THR A 126 4.65 12.31 5.91
N GLN A 127 4.63 13.16 6.93
CA GLN A 127 4.65 12.75 8.32
C GLN A 127 3.61 13.58 9.06
N THR A 128 2.83 12.95 9.93
CA THR A 128 1.99 13.68 10.88
C THR A 128 2.87 14.52 11.79
N ARG A 129 2.53 15.79 11.94
CA ARG A 129 3.17 16.70 12.88
C ARG A 129 2.45 16.69 14.22
#